data_AF-A0A520Y8F4-F1
#
_entry.id   AF-A0A520Y8F4-F1
#
_cell.length_a   1.000
_cell.length_b   1.000
_cell.length_c   1.000
_cell.angle_alpha   90.00
_cell.angle_beta   90.00
_cell.angle_gamma   90.00
#
_symmetry.space_group_name_H-M   'P 1'
#
loop_
_entity.id
_entity.type
_entity.pdbx_description
1 polymer ?
#
loop_
_entity_poly.entity_id
_entity_poly.type
_entity_poly.pdbx_seq_one_letter_code
_entity_poly.pdbx_strand_id
1 'polypeptide(L)'
;MGSDLQLGPDYGSVGDEGFVVKYRARCHCRAVRYECCAEPMDAKICHCRGCQVLHGAPMQWAAIFEKRDVRLVAGLEELRFYNGELDRPQRVLPCKVSCARCGTLIADEGRRMWLAFPTLFDFGTPPQVPDAFRPSCHIFYGMRVVEIDDGLPKWSGHKGESTLL
;
A
#
# COMPACT_ATOMS: atom_id res chain seq x y z
N MET A 1 -16.94 4.52 24.23
CA MET A 1 -15.71 3.75 23.96
C MET A 1 -15.77 3.14 22.55
N GLY A 2 -15.87 3.96 21.50
CA GLY A 2 -16.09 3.45 20.13
C GLY A 2 -15.79 4.42 18.99
N SER A 3 -15.07 5.52 19.25
CA SER A 3 -14.74 6.55 18.26
C SER A 3 -13.33 6.46 17.67
N ASP A 4 -12.47 5.57 18.19
CA ASP A 4 -11.01 5.73 18.07
C ASP A 4 -10.33 4.74 17.11
N LEU A 5 -11.08 4.12 16.18
CA LEU A 5 -10.54 3.16 15.21
C LEU A 5 -10.70 3.60 13.74
N GLN A 6 -10.96 4.88 13.47
CA GLN A 6 -11.16 5.36 12.11
C GLN A 6 -10.01 6.28 11.67
N LEU A 7 -9.37 5.92 10.55
CA LEU A 7 -8.32 6.74 9.90
C LEU A 7 -8.86 8.08 9.38
N GLY A 8 -10.15 8.18 9.13
CA GLY A 8 -10.83 9.36 8.62
C GLY A 8 -12.14 8.98 7.95
N PRO A 9 -12.98 9.97 7.61
CA PRO A 9 -14.31 9.74 7.07
C PRO A 9 -14.31 9.04 5.69
N ASP A 10 -13.20 9.10 4.96
CA ASP A 10 -13.07 8.46 3.64
C ASP A 10 -12.86 6.94 3.72
N TYR A 11 -12.63 6.38 4.91
CA TYR A 11 -12.38 4.95 5.13
C TYR A 11 -13.63 4.21 5.55
N GLY A 12 -13.68 2.92 5.23
CA GLY A 12 -14.73 2.02 5.73
C GLY A 12 -14.78 2.02 7.26
N SER A 13 -16.00 1.97 7.81
CA SER A 13 -16.21 1.92 9.26
C SER A 13 -16.11 0.48 9.78
N VAL A 14 -15.60 0.32 11.01
CA VAL A 14 -15.60 -0.98 11.70
C VAL A 14 -17.02 -1.44 12.01
N GLY A 15 -17.96 -0.51 12.19
CA GLY A 15 -19.38 -0.81 12.43
C GLY A 15 -20.22 -1.00 11.17
N ASP A 16 -19.64 -0.91 9.98
CA ASP A 16 -20.38 -1.11 8.72
C ASP A 16 -20.59 -2.61 8.47
N GLU A 17 -21.83 -3.06 8.62
CA GLU A 17 -22.25 -4.45 8.34
C GLU A 17 -22.23 -4.77 6.83
N GLY A 18 -22.29 -3.76 5.96
CA GLY A 18 -22.17 -3.91 4.51
C GLY A 18 -20.73 -4.16 4.05
N PHE A 19 -19.73 -3.97 4.93
CA PHE A 19 -18.33 -4.20 4.62
C PHE A 19 -17.99 -5.70 4.69
N VAL A 20 -18.20 -6.41 3.58
CA VAL A 20 -17.86 -7.83 3.46
C VAL A 20 -16.35 -7.97 3.25
N VAL A 21 -15.64 -8.45 4.28
CA VAL A 21 -14.18 -8.57 4.24
C VAL A 21 -13.74 -9.59 3.20
N LYS A 22 -12.96 -9.12 2.22
CA LYS A 22 -12.36 -9.95 1.19
C LYS A 22 -10.90 -10.28 1.50
N TYR A 23 -10.16 -9.31 2.00
CA TYR A 23 -8.74 -9.44 2.29
C TYR A 23 -8.39 -8.90 3.67
N ARG A 24 -7.41 -9.56 4.31
CA ARG A 24 -6.92 -9.20 5.65
C ARG A 24 -5.42 -8.95 5.56
N ALA A 25 -4.97 -7.85 6.14
CA ALA A 25 -3.56 -7.47 6.17
C ALA A 25 -3.11 -7.09 7.58
N ARG A 26 -1.84 -7.34 7.87
CA ARG A 26 -1.24 -7.03 9.17
C ARG A 26 0.24 -6.69 9.05
N CYS A 27 0.72 -5.82 9.92
CA CYS A 27 2.15 -5.63 10.08
C CYS A 27 2.81 -6.89 10.69
N HIS A 28 4.16 -6.95 10.67
CA HIS A 28 4.90 -8.10 11.17
C HIS A 28 4.56 -8.46 12.64
N CYS A 29 4.52 -7.45 13.52
CA CYS A 29 4.17 -7.66 14.93
C CYS A 29 2.66 -7.81 15.19
N ARG A 30 1.84 -7.73 14.14
CA ARG A 30 0.37 -7.89 14.16
C ARG A 30 -0.40 -6.84 14.96
N ALA A 31 0.27 -5.80 15.45
CA ALA A 31 -0.37 -4.71 16.18
C ALA A 31 -1.30 -3.89 15.29
N VAL A 32 -0.83 -3.58 14.06
CA VAL A 32 -1.65 -2.94 13.03
C VAL A 32 -2.32 -4.00 12.18
N ARG A 33 -3.65 -3.89 12.05
CA ARG A 33 -4.47 -4.78 11.21
C ARG A 33 -5.48 -3.94 10.43
N TYR A 34 -5.59 -4.21 9.13
CA TYR A 34 -6.61 -3.61 8.28
C TYR A 34 -7.24 -4.67 7.37
N GLU A 35 -8.41 -4.33 6.86
CA GLU A 35 -9.22 -5.19 6.01
C GLU A 35 -9.59 -4.43 4.73
N CYS A 36 -9.75 -5.18 3.64
CA CYS A 36 -10.26 -4.66 2.38
C CYS A 36 -11.50 -5.43 1.94
N CYS A 37 -12.53 -4.75 1.43
CA CYS A 37 -13.76 -5.39 0.95
C CYS A 37 -13.86 -5.52 -0.59
N ALA A 38 -12.90 -4.95 -1.32
CA ALA A 38 -12.87 -4.96 -2.79
C ALA A 38 -11.61 -5.66 -3.34
N GLU A 39 -11.58 -5.87 -4.66
CA GLU A 39 -10.32 -6.11 -5.38
C GLU A 39 -9.52 -4.81 -5.51
N PRO A 40 -8.17 -4.85 -5.56
CA PRO A 40 -7.40 -3.67 -5.93
C PRO A 40 -7.75 -3.24 -7.36
N MET A 41 -7.80 -1.93 -7.58
CA MET A 41 -8.06 -1.33 -8.89
C MET A 41 -6.92 -1.57 -9.89
N ASP A 42 -5.69 -1.59 -9.38
CA ASP A 42 -4.47 -1.88 -10.13
C ASP A 42 -3.38 -2.28 -9.14
N ALA A 43 -2.34 -2.95 -9.62
CA ALA A 43 -1.12 -3.18 -8.86
C ALA A 43 0.10 -2.84 -9.72
N LYS A 44 1.14 -2.25 -9.13
CA LYS A 44 2.31 -1.74 -9.85
C LYS A 44 3.59 -1.98 -9.08
N ILE A 45 4.70 -2.11 -9.81
CA ILE A 45 6.05 -2.11 -9.23
C ILE A 45 6.69 -0.75 -9.49
N CYS A 46 7.05 -0.04 -8.43
CA CYS A 46 7.71 1.26 -8.49
C CYS A 46 9.23 1.13 -8.27
N HIS A 47 9.99 1.78 -9.15
CA HIS A 47 11.45 1.80 -9.13
C HIS A 47 12.03 3.15 -8.71
N CYS A 48 11.21 4.11 -8.27
CA CYS A 48 11.72 5.43 -7.92
C CYS A 48 12.66 5.36 -6.72
N ARG A 49 13.59 6.32 -6.62
CA ARG A 49 14.58 6.37 -5.53
C ARG A 49 13.94 6.37 -4.14
N GLY A 50 12.80 7.04 -3.98
CA GLY A 50 12.06 7.06 -2.72
C GLY A 50 11.60 5.67 -2.30
N CYS A 51 10.96 4.93 -3.21
CA CYS A 51 10.56 3.54 -2.97
C CYS A 51 11.77 2.65 -2.64
N GLN A 52 12.89 2.83 -3.36
CA GLN A 52 14.10 2.03 -3.10
C GLN A 52 14.66 2.26 -1.69
N VAL A 53 14.87 3.52 -1.33
CA VAL A 53 15.51 3.90 -0.06
C VAL A 53 14.60 3.60 1.12
N LEU A 54 13.32 4.00 1.05
CA LEU A 54 12.38 3.80 2.15
C LEU A 54 12.14 2.32 2.44
N HIS A 55 12.10 1.47 1.42
CA HIS A 55 11.86 0.04 1.57
C HIS A 55 13.13 -0.78 1.77
N GLY A 56 14.32 -0.20 1.60
CA GLY A 56 15.57 -0.95 1.58
C GLY A 56 15.57 -2.06 0.53
N ALA A 57 14.89 -1.83 -0.61
CA ALA A 57 14.64 -2.84 -1.64
C ALA A 57 14.89 -2.26 -3.04
N PRO A 58 15.18 -3.09 -4.06
CA PRO A 58 15.39 -2.59 -5.43
C PRO A 58 14.15 -1.93 -6.05
N MET A 59 12.97 -2.27 -5.56
CA MET A 59 11.67 -1.80 -6.03
C MET A 59 10.59 -2.09 -4.99
N GLN A 60 9.41 -1.52 -5.21
CA GLN A 60 8.28 -1.61 -4.29
C GLN A 60 6.99 -1.99 -5.03
N TRP A 61 6.30 -3.02 -4.58
CA TRP A 61 5.02 -3.47 -5.14
C TRP A 61 3.84 -2.92 -4.33
N ALA A 62 2.93 -2.19 -5.00
CA ALA A 62 1.74 -1.59 -4.40
C ALA A 62 0.48 -2.10 -5.08
N ALA A 63 -0.54 -2.47 -4.30
CA ALA A 63 -1.91 -2.70 -4.75
C ALA A 63 -2.78 -1.51 -4.34
N ILE A 64 -3.56 -0.96 -5.28
CA ILE A 64 -4.26 0.31 -5.13
C ILE A 64 -5.72 0.04 -4.79
N PHE A 65 -6.18 0.50 -3.64
CA PHE A 65 -7.59 0.44 -3.21
C PHE A 65 -8.14 1.86 -3.05
N GLU A 66 -9.44 2.04 -3.23
CA GLU A 66 -10.10 3.24 -2.74
C GLU A 66 -10.17 3.20 -1.22
N LYS A 67 -10.04 4.35 -0.55
CA LYS A 67 -10.08 4.41 0.93
C LYS A 67 -11.37 3.80 1.49
N ARG A 68 -12.51 4.01 0.82
CA ARG A 68 -13.82 3.47 1.24
C ARG A 68 -13.83 1.96 1.35
N ASP A 69 -12.99 1.28 0.58
CA ASP A 69 -12.88 -0.18 0.55
C ASP A 69 -11.87 -0.71 1.56
N VAL A 70 -11.28 0.16 2.38
CA VAL A 70 -10.28 -0.17 3.39
C VAL A 70 -10.77 0.28 4.76
N ARG A 71 -10.61 -0.57 5.77
CA ARG A 71 -10.83 -0.19 7.17
C ARG A 71 -9.73 -0.68 8.07
N LEU A 72 -9.34 0.16 9.02
CA LEU A 72 -8.41 -0.23 10.08
C LEU A 72 -9.21 -0.92 11.18
N VAL A 73 -8.78 -2.10 11.62
CA VAL A 73 -9.48 -2.87 12.66
C VAL A 73 -8.68 -2.97 13.96
N ALA A 74 -7.40 -2.61 13.94
CA ALA A 74 -6.57 -2.46 15.14
C ALA A 74 -5.29 -1.64 14.86
N GLY A 75 -4.74 -1.03 15.92
CA GLY A 75 -3.42 -0.42 15.91
C GLY A 75 -3.38 0.96 15.25
N LEU A 76 -4.41 1.79 15.42
CA LEU A 76 -4.42 3.17 14.92
C LEU A 76 -3.31 3.99 15.58
N GLU A 77 -3.15 3.81 16.88
CA GLU A 77 -2.11 4.38 17.73
C GLU A 77 -0.69 3.92 17.34
N GLU A 78 -0.58 2.80 16.65
CA GLU A 78 0.67 2.23 16.17
C GLU A 78 1.02 2.66 14.74
N LEU A 79 0.23 3.54 14.11
CA LEU A 79 0.56 4.10 12.80
C LEU A 79 1.50 5.30 12.91
N ARG A 80 2.56 5.28 12.11
CA ARG A 80 3.40 6.45 11.81
C ARG A 80 3.13 6.92 10.40
N PHE A 81 3.17 8.23 10.23
CA PHE A 81 3.02 8.90 8.96
C PHE A 81 4.27 9.72 8.65
N TYR A 82 4.68 9.72 7.39
CA TYR A 82 5.79 10.53 6.91
C TYR A 82 5.46 11.11 5.54
N ASN A 83 5.47 12.44 5.43
CA ASN A 83 5.35 13.10 4.14
C ASN A 83 6.76 13.29 3.56
N GLY A 84 7.04 12.61 2.45
CA GLY A 84 8.35 12.65 1.80
C GLY A 84 8.63 13.93 1.00
N GLU A 85 7.62 14.73 0.66
CA GLU A 85 7.81 16.02 -0.01
C GLU A 85 8.21 17.12 0.98
N LEU A 86 7.61 17.10 2.17
CA LEU A 86 7.89 18.05 3.25
C LEU A 86 9.02 17.59 4.17
N ASP A 87 9.48 16.35 4.02
CA ASP A 87 10.48 15.67 4.86
C ASP A 87 10.15 15.74 6.36
N ARG A 88 8.91 15.39 6.73
CA ARG A 88 8.42 15.50 8.12
C ARG A 88 7.53 14.34 8.54
N PRO A 89 7.57 13.93 9.82
CA PRO A 89 6.73 12.87 10.37
C PRO A 89 5.31 13.39 10.64
N GLN A 90 4.60 13.73 9.57
CA GLN A 90 3.25 14.28 9.63
C GLN A 90 2.36 13.61 8.58
N ARG A 91 1.09 13.43 8.94
CA ARG A 91 0.06 12.95 8.03
C ARG A 91 -0.48 14.08 7.16
N VAL A 92 0.34 14.50 6.18
CA VAL A 92 -0.06 15.41 5.10
C VAL A 92 -0.07 14.61 3.81
N LEU A 93 -1.19 14.56 3.10
CA LEU A 93 -1.35 13.68 1.94
C LEU A 93 -0.67 14.27 0.68
N PRO A 94 0.01 13.44 -0.14
CA PRO A 94 0.28 12.01 0.06
C PRO A 94 1.35 11.76 1.14
N CYS A 95 1.21 10.67 1.90
CA CYS A 95 2.21 10.28 2.91
C CYS A 95 2.46 8.77 2.94
N LYS A 96 3.59 8.39 3.53
CA LYS A 96 3.98 7.00 3.81
C LYS A 96 3.40 6.56 5.15
N VAL A 97 2.97 5.31 5.23
CA VAL A 97 2.40 4.72 6.44
C VAL A 97 3.25 3.54 6.87
N SER A 98 3.62 3.49 8.16
CA SER A 98 4.37 2.36 8.74
C SER A 98 3.95 2.07 10.18
N CYS A 99 4.31 0.90 10.67
CA CYS A 99 4.05 0.52 12.06
C CYS A 99 5.13 1.10 12.99
N ALA A 100 4.70 1.84 14.01
CA ALA A 100 5.56 2.42 15.03
C ALA A 100 6.33 1.35 15.82
N ARG A 101 5.65 0.25 16.14
CA ARG A 101 6.20 -0.83 16.97
C ARG A 101 7.27 -1.67 16.27
N CYS A 102 7.09 -2.01 15.00
CA CYS A 102 7.98 -2.96 14.31
C CYS A 102 8.62 -2.42 13.02
N GLY A 103 8.34 -1.19 12.63
CA GLY A 103 8.90 -0.58 11.42
C GLY A 103 8.35 -1.12 10.10
N THR A 104 7.46 -2.12 10.11
CA THR A 104 6.82 -2.62 8.89
C THR A 104 6.17 -1.48 8.12
N LEU A 105 6.57 -1.30 6.87
CA LEU A 105 5.93 -0.39 5.93
C LEU A 105 4.56 -0.96 5.56
N ILE A 106 3.54 -0.10 5.52
CA ILE A 106 2.13 -0.51 5.42
C ILE A 106 1.52 -0.15 4.07
N ALA A 107 1.59 1.13 3.72
CA ALA A 107 1.00 1.67 2.51
C ALA A 107 1.54 3.06 2.20
N ASP A 108 1.26 3.54 0.98
CA ASP A 108 1.21 4.98 0.70
C ASP A 108 -0.24 5.46 0.77
N GLU A 109 -0.51 6.49 1.57
CA GLU A 109 -1.82 7.11 1.67
C GLU A 109 -1.91 8.30 0.72
N GLY A 110 -2.73 8.17 -0.33
CA GLY A 110 -3.09 9.26 -1.23
C GLY A 110 -4.32 10.04 -0.77
N ARG A 111 -4.83 10.96 -1.62
CA ARG A 111 -6.06 11.71 -1.32
C ARG A 111 -7.29 10.80 -1.20
N ARG A 112 -7.53 9.95 -2.21
CA ARG A 112 -8.65 8.99 -2.26
C ARG A 112 -8.24 7.52 -2.23
N MET A 113 -6.94 7.26 -2.37
CA MET A 113 -6.41 5.92 -2.58
C MET A 113 -5.55 5.48 -1.40
N TRP A 114 -5.59 4.19 -1.13
CA TRP A 114 -4.72 3.46 -0.22
C TRP A 114 -3.87 2.49 -1.04
N LEU A 115 -2.58 2.77 -1.16
CA LEU A 115 -1.64 1.95 -1.93
C LEU A 115 -1.01 0.93 -0.97
N ALA A 116 -1.76 -0.14 -0.70
CA ALA A 116 -1.36 -1.19 0.22
C ALA A 116 -0.15 -1.98 -0.30
N PHE A 117 0.75 -2.38 0.61
CA PHE A 117 1.85 -3.28 0.24
C PHE A 117 1.39 -4.74 0.33
N PRO A 118 1.36 -5.48 -0.80
CA PRO A 118 0.69 -6.79 -0.83
C PRO A 118 1.34 -7.87 0.04
N THR A 119 2.60 -7.70 0.43
CA THR A 119 3.32 -8.61 1.36
C THR A 119 2.73 -8.66 2.77
N LEU A 120 1.79 -7.76 3.10
CA LEU A 120 1.11 -7.72 4.39
C LEU A 120 -0.15 -8.58 4.45
N PHE A 121 -0.67 -8.97 3.28
CA PHE A 121 -1.91 -9.70 3.17
C PHE A 121 -1.72 -11.19 3.48
N ASP A 122 -2.74 -11.78 4.09
CA ASP A 122 -2.77 -13.21 4.36
C ASP A 122 -3.19 -13.99 3.11
N PHE A 123 -2.21 -14.43 2.34
CA PHE A 123 -2.41 -15.31 1.17
C PHE A 123 -2.23 -16.80 1.49
N GLY A 124 -2.11 -17.16 2.78
CA GLY A 124 -1.84 -18.52 3.22
C GLY A 124 -0.38 -18.98 3.04
N THR A 125 -0.13 -20.25 3.35
CA THR A 125 1.18 -20.91 3.26
C THR A 125 1.02 -22.27 2.58
N PRO A 126 1.54 -22.49 1.36
CA PRO A 126 2.23 -21.52 0.50
C PRO A 126 1.30 -20.37 0.05
N PRO A 127 1.84 -19.19 -0.26
CA PRO A 127 1.04 -18.04 -0.63
C PRO A 127 0.33 -18.26 -1.97
N GLN A 128 -0.98 -18.05 -1.98
CA GLN A 128 -1.83 -18.03 -3.18
C GLN A 128 -2.28 -16.59 -3.43
N VAL A 129 -1.45 -15.84 -4.16
CA VAL A 129 -1.72 -14.43 -4.49
C VAL A 129 -2.83 -14.36 -5.55
N PRO A 130 -3.96 -13.66 -5.31
CA PRO A 130 -5.01 -13.49 -6.31
C PRO A 130 -4.53 -12.73 -7.54
N ASP A 131 -5.09 -13.04 -8.71
CA ASP A 131 -4.72 -12.41 -9.98
C ASP A 131 -4.84 -10.88 -9.94
N ALA A 132 -5.82 -10.33 -9.22
CA ALA A 132 -6.01 -8.89 -9.07
C ALA A 132 -4.82 -8.16 -8.41
N PHE A 133 -4.02 -8.86 -7.60
CA PHE A 133 -2.83 -8.28 -6.99
C PHE A 133 -1.61 -8.30 -7.92
N ARG A 134 -1.63 -9.06 -9.02
CA ARG A 134 -0.48 -9.15 -9.93
C ARG A 134 -0.17 -7.78 -10.53
N PRO A 135 1.10 -7.34 -10.49
CA PRO A 135 1.48 -6.07 -11.09
C PRO A 135 1.11 -6.02 -12.58
N SER A 136 0.54 -4.90 -13.01
CA SER A 136 0.23 -4.67 -14.42
C SER A 136 1.39 -4.03 -15.19
N CYS A 137 2.35 -3.42 -14.48
CA CYS A 137 3.50 -2.75 -15.07
C CYS A 137 4.56 -2.35 -14.02
N HIS A 138 5.71 -1.93 -14.55
CA HIS A 138 6.77 -1.24 -13.84
C HIS A 138 6.67 0.26 -14.12
N ILE A 139 6.76 1.09 -13.08
CA ILE A 139 6.78 2.55 -13.19
C ILE A 139 8.10 3.11 -12.67
N PHE A 140 8.52 4.25 -13.21
CA PHE A 140 9.83 4.86 -12.92
C PHE A 140 11.02 3.93 -13.23
N TYR A 141 10.88 3.04 -14.21
CA TYR A 141 11.83 1.96 -14.50
C TYR A 141 13.21 2.47 -15.00
N GLY A 142 13.29 3.72 -15.45
CA GLY A 142 14.57 4.38 -15.74
C GLY A 142 15.49 4.51 -14.51
N MET A 143 14.93 4.43 -13.29
CA MET A 143 15.67 4.51 -12.02
C MET A 143 16.02 3.15 -11.42
N ARG A 144 15.69 2.04 -12.11
CA ARG A 144 15.95 0.68 -11.62
C ARG A 144 17.43 0.48 -11.27
N VAL A 145 17.66 -0.36 -10.27
CA VAL A 145 19.01 -0.80 -9.87
C VAL A 145 19.28 -2.27 -10.18
N VAL A 146 18.26 -2.96 -10.67
CA VAL A 146 18.32 -4.34 -11.18
C VAL A 146 17.44 -4.44 -12.43
N GLU A 147 17.86 -5.25 -13.38
CA GLU A 147 17.03 -5.56 -14.56
C GLU A 147 15.97 -6.61 -14.19
N ILE A 148 14.75 -6.41 -14.69
CA ILE A 148 13.62 -7.32 -14.49
C ILE A 148 13.07 -7.72 -15.85
N ASP A 149 13.25 -9.00 -16.20
CA ASP A 149 12.74 -9.61 -17.42
C ASP A 149 11.54 -10.51 -17.12
N ASP A 150 10.37 -9.89 -16.97
CA ASP A 150 9.12 -10.53 -16.58
C ASP A 150 7.99 -10.34 -17.60
N GLY A 151 8.31 -9.76 -18.76
CA GLY A 151 7.33 -9.45 -19.81
C GLY A 151 6.34 -8.32 -19.47
N LEU A 152 6.42 -7.69 -18.29
CA LEU A 152 5.53 -6.58 -17.94
C LEU A 152 5.98 -5.26 -18.58
N PRO A 153 5.04 -4.40 -19.03
CA PRO A 153 5.33 -3.06 -19.55
C PRO A 153 6.16 -2.23 -18.57
N LYS A 154 7.17 -1.53 -19.07
CA LYS A 154 8.09 -0.71 -18.28
C LYS A 154 7.96 0.75 -18.67
N TRP A 155 7.56 1.60 -17.73
CA TRP A 155 7.33 3.02 -17.96
C TRP A 155 8.45 3.86 -17.34
N SER A 156 8.90 4.90 -18.03
CA SER A 156 9.93 5.82 -17.52
C SER A 156 9.44 6.66 -16.33
N GLY A 157 8.12 6.85 -16.21
CA GLY A 157 7.42 7.51 -15.11
C GLY A 157 6.11 6.80 -14.80
N HIS A 158 5.00 7.55 -14.70
CA HIS A 158 3.67 6.98 -14.49
C HIS A 158 3.11 6.25 -15.74
N LYS A 159 2.41 5.14 -15.51
CA LYS A 159 1.70 4.36 -16.54
C LYS A 159 0.74 5.25 -17.33
N GLY A 160 0.88 5.26 -18.66
CA GLY A 160 0.02 6.03 -19.57
C GLY A 160 0.34 7.53 -19.66
N GLU A 161 1.26 8.03 -18.84
CA GLU A 161 1.65 9.45 -18.81
C GLU A 161 3.13 9.66 -19.14
N SER A 162 3.86 8.59 -19.45
CA SER A 162 5.30 8.62 -19.69
C SER A 162 5.69 7.68 -20.83
N THR A 163 6.97 7.67 -21.20
CA THR A 163 7.49 6.81 -22.27
C THR A 163 7.48 5.34 -21.84
N LEU A 164 6.99 4.46 -22.71
CA LEU A 164 7.16 3.02 -22.58
C LEU A 164 8.59 2.64 -23.04
N LEU A 165 9.30 1.89 -22.21
CA LEU A 165 10.70 1.47 -22.36
C LEU A 165 10.81 0.02 -22.85
#